data_AF-F9H9J5-F1
#
_entry.id   AF-F9H9J5-F1
#
_cell.length_a   1.000
_cell.length_b   1.000
_cell.length_c   1.000
_cell.angle_alpha   90.00
_cell.angle_beta   90.00
_cell.angle_gamma   90.00
#
_symmetry.space_group_name_H-M   'P 1'
#
loop_
_entity.id
_entity.type
_entity.pdbx_description
1 polymer ?
#
loop_
_entity_poly.entity_id
_entity_poly.type
_entity_poly.pdbx_seq_one_letter_code
_entity_poly.pdbx_strand_id
1 'polypeptide(L)'
;MLVENLAMQYLTGQLVVSYGTINRFRVAEGMEELIRNLFIDINLRLKMEELVTLDCLFIDGTKIEANANKYSFVWKKATDKFSVKLQEQLQIYFQEEITPLIHQAIELDTQEPISSE
;
A
#
# COMPACT_ATOMS: atom_id res chain seq x y z
N MET A 1 0.04 -9.43 12.82
CA MET A 1 -1.35 -9.88 12.59
C MET A 1 -1.72 -11.06 13.49
N LEU A 2 -1.30 -12.30 13.22
CA LEU A 2 -1.66 -13.45 14.08
C LEU A 2 -0.97 -13.44 15.45
N VAL A 3 0.31 -13.07 15.53
CA VAL A 3 1.04 -12.92 16.80
C VAL A 3 0.46 -11.82 17.70
N GLU A 4 -0.28 -10.87 17.12
CA GLU A 4 -0.85 -9.72 17.85
C GLU A 4 -2.32 -9.95 18.24
N ASN A 5 -2.99 -10.96 17.67
CA ASN A 5 -4.41 -11.23 17.90
C ASN A 5 -4.58 -12.55 18.66
N LEU A 6 -4.87 -12.43 19.96
CA LEU A 6 -5.03 -13.57 20.87
C LEU A 6 -6.15 -14.53 20.43
N ALA A 7 -7.29 -13.99 19.98
CA ALA A 7 -8.40 -14.82 19.51
C ALA A 7 -8.01 -15.67 18.29
N MET A 8 -7.27 -15.08 17.33
CA MET A 8 -6.76 -15.84 16.20
C MET A 8 -5.77 -16.93 16.62
N GLN A 9 -4.92 -16.70 17.62
CA GLN A 9 -3.99 -17.74 18.12
C GLN A 9 -4.71 -18.91 18.76
N TYR A 10 -5.79 -18.65 19.51
CA TYR A 10 -6.62 -19.73 20.05
C TYR A 10 -7.29 -20.53 18.93
N LEU A 11 -7.83 -19.85 17.91
CA LEU A 11 -8.47 -20.50 16.77
C LEU A 11 -7.49 -21.36 15.95
N THR A 12 -6.22 -20.97 15.86
CA THR A 12 -5.20 -21.74 15.13
C THR A 12 -4.43 -22.74 15.99
N GLY A 13 -4.78 -22.89 17.28
CA GLY A 13 -4.04 -23.77 18.19
C GLY A 13 -2.57 -23.38 18.33
N GLN A 14 -2.29 -22.08 18.45
CA GLN A 14 -0.96 -21.48 18.50
C GLN A 14 -0.13 -21.68 17.22
N LEU A 15 -0.70 -22.22 16.14
CA LEU A 15 -0.03 -22.26 14.85
C LEU A 15 0.06 -20.85 14.27
N VAL A 16 1.28 -20.42 13.95
CA VAL A 16 1.52 -19.13 13.30
C VAL A 16 1.33 -19.29 11.79
N VAL A 17 0.12 -18.99 11.33
CA VAL A 17 -0.22 -18.99 9.91
C VAL A 17 0.20 -17.67 9.27
N SER A 18 0.86 -17.74 8.10
CA SER A 18 1.23 -16.54 7.36
C SER A 18 0.01 -15.89 6.70
N TYR A 19 0.03 -14.56 6.54
CA TYR A 19 -0.98 -13.84 5.75
C TYR A 19 -1.16 -14.44 4.35
N GLY A 20 -0.06 -14.80 3.69
CA GLY A 20 -0.09 -15.41 2.36
C GLY A 20 -0.81 -16.76 2.33
N THR A 21 -0.67 -17.55 3.39
CA THR A 21 -1.40 -18.83 3.53
C THR A 21 -2.90 -18.60 3.66
N ILE A 22 -3.32 -17.66 4.53
CA ILE A 22 -4.74 -17.32 4.71
C ILE A 22 -5.33 -16.76 3.42
N ASN A 23 -4.61 -15.86 2.73
CA ASN A 23 -5.12 -15.27 1.51
C ASN A 23 -5.22 -16.29 0.38
N ARG A 24 -4.25 -17.22 0.25
CA ARG A 24 -4.34 -18.33 -0.72
C ARG A 24 -5.55 -19.22 -0.48
N PHE A 25 -5.83 -19.54 0.78
CA PHE A 25 -7.05 -20.27 1.14
C PHE A 25 -8.31 -19.49 0.75
N ARG A 26 -8.38 -18.20 1.07
CA ARG A 26 -9.56 -17.37 0.77
C ARG A 26 -9.86 -17.25 -0.72
N VAL A 27 -8.83 -17.17 -1.56
CA VAL A 27 -8.97 -16.98 -3.02
C VAL A 27 -8.95 -18.29 -3.82
N ALA A 28 -8.82 -19.43 -3.15
CA ALA A 28 -8.86 -20.72 -3.83
C ALA A 28 -10.25 -20.98 -4.44
N GLU A 29 -10.30 -21.78 -5.50
CA GLU A 29 -11.54 -22.10 -6.20
C GLU A 29 -12.54 -22.78 -5.26
N GLY A 30 -13.81 -22.36 -5.33
CA GLY A 30 -14.90 -22.85 -4.47
C GLY A 30 -14.89 -22.32 -3.02
N MET A 31 -13.83 -21.64 -2.58
CA MET A 31 -13.74 -21.16 -1.20
C MET A 31 -14.65 -19.97 -0.91
N GLU A 32 -14.92 -19.12 -1.90
CA GLU A 32 -15.89 -18.04 -1.73
C GLU A 32 -17.29 -18.56 -1.40
N GLU A 33 -17.75 -19.57 -2.16
CA GLU A 33 -19.05 -20.21 -1.94
C GLU A 33 -19.07 -20.95 -0.59
N LEU A 34 -18.01 -21.67 -0.26
CA LEU A 34 -17.91 -22.36 1.03
C LEU A 34 -18.00 -21.38 2.20
N ILE A 35 -17.25 -20.27 2.16
CA ILE A 35 -17.26 -19.26 3.23
C ILE A 35 -18.64 -18.62 3.36
N ARG A 36 -19.31 -18.36 2.23
CA ARG A 36 -20.67 -17.81 2.21
C ARG A 36 -21.67 -18.77 2.85
N ASN A 37 -21.65 -20.04 2.45
CA ASN A 37 -22.56 -21.06 2.99
C ASN A 37 -22.30 -21.28 4.49
N LEU A 38 -21.03 -21.37 4.88
CA LEU A 38 -20.64 -21.49 6.29
C LEU A 38 -21.14 -20.30 7.13
N PHE A 39 -21.05 -19.09 6.60
CA PHE A 39 -21.58 -17.90 7.29
C PHE A 39 -23.09 -18.02 7.51
N ILE A 40 -23.84 -18.45 6.50
CA ILE A 40 -25.30 -18.65 6.61
C ILE A 40 -25.61 -19.71 7.66
N ASP A 41 -24.95 -20.86 7.61
CA ASP A 41 -25.19 -21.97 8.52
C ASP A 41 -24.90 -21.60 9.98
N ILE A 42 -23.79 -20.89 10.22
CA ILE A 42 -23.43 -20.40 11.56
C ILE A 42 -24.50 -19.43 12.08
N ASN A 43 -24.92 -18.45 11.27
CA ASN A 43 -25.92 -17.48 11.71
C ASN A 43 -27.28 -18.13 11.97
N LEU A 44 -27.68 -19.07 11.11
CA LEU A 44 -28.91 -19.82 11.30
C LEU A 44 -28.86 -20.62 12.60
N ARG A 45 -27.74 -21.31 12.87
CA ARG A 45 -27.56 -22.08 14.09
C ARG A 45 -27.60 -21.20 15.33
N LEU A 46 -26.92 -20.05 15.31
CA LEU A 46 -26.94 -19.09 16.41
C LEU A 46 -28.34 -18.54 16.67
N LYS A 47 -29.14 -18.30 15.62
CA LYS A 47 -30.53 -17.85 15.75
C LYS A 47 -31.43 -18.95 16.32
N MET A 48 -31.25 -20.20 15.90
CA MET A 48 -32.00 -21.35 16.42
C MET A 48 -31.74 -21.62 17.90
N GLU A 49 -30.52 -21.39 18.36
CA GLU A 49 -30.13 -21.52 19.78
C GLU A 49 -30.44 -20.25 20.59
N GLU A 50 -31.16 -19.28 20.02
CA GLU A 50 -31.55 -18.01 20.64
C GLU A 50 -30.36 -17.16 21.16
N LEU A 51 -29.15 -17.42 20.66
CA LEU A 51 -27.94 -16.69 21.05
C LEU A 51 -27.83 -15.32 20.37
N VAL A 52 -28.49 -15.15 19.22
CA VAL A 52 -28.50 -13.91 18.46
C VAL A 52 -29.88 -13.60 17.87
N THR A 53 -30.18 -12.32 17.72
CA THR A 53 -31.35 -11.82 16.99
C THR A 53 -30.91 -11.30 15.62
N LEU A 54 -31.54 -11.78 14.55
CA LEU A 54 -31.27 -11.33 13.16
C LEU A 54 -31.99 -10.02 12.80
N ASP A 55 -32.57 -9.33 13.79
CA ASP A 55 -33.44 -8.17 13.59
C ASP A 55 -32.63 -6.87 13.39
N CYS A 56 -31.38 -6.85 13.87
CA CYS A 56 -30.49 -5.69 13.81
C CYS A 56 -29.15 -6.08 13.16
N LEU A 57 -28.72 -5.30 12.17
CA LEU A 57 -27.41 -5.42 11.56
C LEU A 57 -26.43 -4.47 12.26
N PHE A 58 -25.47 -5.02 13.01
CA PHE A 58 -24.40 -4.27 13.64
C PHE A 58 -23.17 -4.27 12.75
N ILE A 59 -22.95 -3.17 12.02
CA ILE A 59 -21.69 -2.93 11.29
C ILE A 59 -20.86 -2.00 12.17
N ASP A 60 -20.11 -2.58 13.11
CA ASP A 60 -19.06 -1.82 13.78
C ASP A 60 -17.84 -1.72 12.86
N GLY A 61 -17.35 -0.51 12.68
CA GLY A 61 -16.21 -0.22 11.83
C GLY A 61 -14.91 -0.68 12.50
N THR A 62 -14.63 -1.99 12.47
CA THR A 62 -13.33 -2.48 12.92
C THR A 62 -12.26 -2.04 11.91
N LYS A 63 -11.55 -0.97 12.24
CA LYS A 63 -10.45 -0.47 11.41
C LYS A 63 -9.20 -1.32 11.68
N ILE A 64 -8.94 -2.28 10.80
CA ILE A 64 -7.68 -3.05 10.81
C ILE A 64 -6.60 -2.18 10.15
N GLU A 65 -5.98 -1.30 10.92
CA GLU A 65 -4.81 -0.57 10.44
C GLU A 65 -3.58 -1.48 10.46
N ALA A 66 -2.98 -1.69 9.28
CA ALA A 66 -1.63 -2.22 9.23
C ALA A 66 -0.71 -1.21 9.93
N ASN A 67 0.07 -1.65 10.92
CA ASN A 67 1.08 -0.80 11.55
C ASN A 67 2.10 -0.33 10.49
N ALA A 68 1.87 0.83 9.89
CA ALA A 68 2.69 1.42 8.84
C ALA A 68 4.09 1.80 9.34
N ASN A 69 4.29 1.86 10.67
CA ASN A 69 5.56 2.24 11.28
C ASN A 69 6.65 1.16 11.13
N LYS A 70 6.30 -0.05 10.68
CA LYS A 70 7.27 -1.15 10.48
C LYS A 70 8.25 -0.88 9.33
N TYR A 71 7.89 -0.05 8.35
CA TYR A 71 8.71 0.20 7.16
C TYR A 71 9.20 1.65 7.01
N SER A 72 8.83 2.56 7.90
CA SER A 72 9.24 3.98 7.82
C SER A 72 10.76 4.13 7.83
N PHE A 73 11.48 3.32 8.62
CA PHE A 73 12.94 3.28 8.65
C PHE A 73 13.56 2.68 7.37
N VAL A 74 12.87 1.74 6.72
CA VAL A 74 13.33 1.12 5.47
C VAL A 74 13.19 2.11 4.31
N TRP A 75 12.09 2.85 4.25
CA TRP A 75 11.85 3.85 3.22
C TRP A 75 12.78 5.04 3.37
N LYS A 76 13.00 5.55 4.59
CA LYS A 76 13.95 6.64 4.83
C LYS A 76 15.34 6.34 4.24
N LYS A 77 15.89 5.15 4.50
CA LYS A 77 17.19 4.75 3.96
C LYS A 77 17.22 4.67 2.42
N ALA A 78 16.14 4.19 1.81
CA ALA A 78 16.03 4.13 0.35
C ALA A 78 15.91 5.55 -0.23
N THR A 79 15.02 6.37 0.31
CA THR A 79 14.81 7.76 -0.09
C THR A 79 16.10 8.57 0.02
N ASP A 80 16.83 8.46 1.13
CA ASP A 80 18.11 9.14 1.34
C ASP A 80 19.14 8.72 0.27
N LYS A 81 19.24 7.42 -0.04
CA LYS A 81 20.17 6.90 -1.06
C LYS A 81 19.82 7.38 -2.47
N PHE A 82 18.54 7.35 -2.84
CA PHE A 82 18.11 7.73 -4.19
C PHE A 82 18.09 9.25 -4.39
N SER A 83 17.89 10.03 -3.32
CA SER A 83 17.93 11.49 -3.37
C SER A 83 19.30 12.02 -3.81
N VAL A 84 20.39 11.46 -3.26
CA VAL A 84 21.77 11.88 -3.62
C VAL A 84 22.04 11.60 -5.09
N LYS A 85 21.74 10.37 -5.54
CA LYS A 85 21.93 9.97 -6.94
C LYS A 85 21.09 10.83 -7.90
N LEU A 86 19.87 11.20 -7.51
CA LEU A 86 19.03 12.09 -8.30
C LEU A 86 19.66 13.47 -8.46
N GLN A 87 20.22 14.05 -7.40
CA GLN A 87 20.88 15.35 -7.46
C GLN A 87 22.09 15.34 -8.40
N GLU A 88 22.92 14.28 -8.33
CA GLU A 88 24.07 14.10 -9.23
C GLU A 88 23.63 14.04 -10.70
N GLN A 89 22.60 13.23 -11.01
CA GLN A 89 22.08 13.11 -12.37
C GLN A 89 21.48 14.42 -12.88
N LEU A 90 20.81 15.17 -12.01
CA LEU A 90 20.20 16.45 -12.37
C LEU A 90 21.26 17.51 -12.70
N GLN A 91 22.38 17.50 -11.97
CA GLN A 91 23.50 18.39 -12.24
C GLN A 91 24.21 18.05 -13.56
N ILE A 92 24.43 16.76 -13.85
CA ILE A 92 24.98 16.31 -15.13
C ILE A 92 24.05 16.72 -16.28
N TYR A 93 22.76 16.42 -16.17
CA TYR A 93 21.75 16.77 -17.17
C TYR A 93 21.72 18.28 -17.48
N PHE A 94 21.77 19.11 -16.44
CA PHE A 94 21.78 20.56 -16.59
C PHE A 94 23.04 21.05 -17.33
N GLN A 95 24.20 20.44 -17.03
CA GLN A 95 25.47 20.81 -17.64
C GLN A 95 25.56 20.36 -19.11
N GLU A 96 25.08 19.16 -19.41
CA GLU A 96 25.21 18.54 -20.74
C GLU A 96 24.13 18.99 -21.73
N GLU A 97 22.87 19.12 -21.29
CA GLU A 97 21.77 19.44 -22.20
C GLU A 97 21.30 20.89 -22.11
N ILE A 98 21.16 21.44 -20.91
CA ILE A 98 20.56 22.77 -20.74
C ILE A 98 21.57 23.90 -20.98
N THR A 99 22.78 23.77 -20.44
CA THR A 99 23.83 24.79 -20.58
C THR A 99 24.15 25.16 -22.04
N PRO A 100 24.35 24.21 -22.98
CA PRO A 100 24.61 24.58 -24.38
C PRO A 100 23.42 25.26 -25.06
N LEU A 101 22.18 24.89 -24.70
CA LEU A 101 20.98 25.56 -25.22
C LEU A 101 20.89 27.01 -24.74
N ILE A 102 21.27 27.28 -23.49
CA ILE A 102 21.35 28.65 -22.95
C ILE A 102 22.41 29.46 -23.70
N HIS A 103 23.58 28.89 -23.97
CA HIS A 103 24.63 29.59 -24.71
C HIS A 103 24.20 29.91 -26.14
N GLN A 104 23.55 28.97 -26.84
CA GLN A 104 22.99 29.22 -28.17
C GLN A 104 21.92 30.32 -28.15
N ALA A 105 21.04 30.33 -27.15
CA ALA A 105 20.03 31.38 -27.02
C ALA A 105 20.67 32.75 -26.78
N ILE A 106 21.69 32.84 -25.92
CA ILE A 106 22.44 34.09 -25.68
C ILE A 106 23.13 34.58 -26.96
N GLU A 107 23.75 33.67 -27.72
CA GLU A 107 24.40 34.04 -28.99
C GLU A 107 23.39 34.58 -30.01
N LEU A 108 22.22 33.95 -30.13
CA LEU A 108 21.12 34.41 -30.99
C LEU A 108 20.63 35.81 -30.58
N ASP A 109 20.41 36.04 -29.28
CA ASP A 109 20.00 37.35 -28.75
C ASP A 109 21.06 38.43 -28.98
N THR A 110 22.36 38.09 -29.00
CA THR A 110 23.43 39.05 -29.34
C THR A 110 23.55 39.35 -30.83
N GLN A 111 23.05 38.49 -31.71
CA GLN A 111 23.11 38.69 -33.16
C GLN A 111 21.88 39.40 -33.74
N GLU A 112 20.75 39.41 -33.03
CA GLU A 112 19.64 40.32 -33.36
C GLU A 112 19.99 41.73 -32.87
N PRO A 113 20.32 42.69 -33.76
CA PRO A 113 20.45 44.06 -33.32
C PRO A 113 19.09 44.51 -32.80
N ILE A 114 19.08 45.18 -31.65
CA ILE A 114 17.89 45.87 -31.13
C ILE A 114 17.46 46.84 -32.25
N SER A 115 16.46 46.46 -33.04
CA SER A 115 15.81 47.33 -33.99
C SER A 115 15.19 48.44 -33.17
N SER A 116 15.91 49.55 -33.06
CA SER A 116 15.40 50.78 -32.47
C SER A 116 14.39 51.33 -33.47
N GLU A 117 13.11 51.27 -33.13
CA GLU A 117 12.10 52.17 -33.73
C GLU A 117 12.53 53.64 -33.57
#